data_AF-A0A7C2WH61-F1
#
_entry.id   AF-A0A7C2WH61-F1
#
_cell.length_a   1.000
_cell.length_b   1.000
_cell.length_c   1.000
_cell.angle_alpha   90.00
_cell.angle_beta   90.00
_cell.angle_gamma   90.00
#
_symmetry.space_group_name_H-M   'P 1'
#
loop_
_entity.id
_entity.type
_entity.pdbx_description
1 polymer ?
#
loop_
_entity_poly.entity_id
_entity_poly.type
_entity_poly.pdbx_seq_one_letter_code
_entity_poly.pdbx_strand_id
1 'polypeptide(L)'
;MPHARTLASTCPGPGTGSETSSTRCSFPRKTTARITPTPESFAIGETIPRRLEDRLPARETRTVPRLLLATNNPGKVAELRRLLATTGYELVTPAELGIALDVEESGVTYAENAAAKARAAARAAGCLALADDSGIEVDALGGRPGVHSARYGGAGLDDRARVELLLRELEGVPNGRRTARFRAVVVIAAPDGSVLQTFEGVAEGSIAREPRGTGGFGYDPIFVVRGLGKTMAELTPEEKDAVSHRGQALRAAAAWLRARLEHG
;
A
#
# COMPACT_ATOMS: atom_id res chain seq x y z
N MET A 1 24.99 30.77 -46.69
CA MET A 1 24.27 31.87 -47.36
C MET A 1 22.81 31.81 -46.94
N PRO A 2 22.39 32.65 -45.98
CA PRO A 2 21.04 32.70 -45.45
C PRO A 2 20.20 33.74 -46.19
N HIS A 3 18.87 33.56 -46.25
CA HIS A 3 17.95 34.66 -46.53
C HIS A 3 16.98 34.83 -45.35
N ALA A 4 17.14 35.97 -44.70
CA ALA A 4 16.26 36.55 -43.70
C ALA A 4 15.02 37.18 -44.36
N ARG A 5 13.92 37.26 -43.60
CA ARG A 5 12.95 38.39 -43.62
C ARG A 5 12.05 38.38 -42.37
N THR A 6 12.39 39.23 -41.39
CA THR A 6 11.61 40.36 -40.81
C THR A 6 10.07 40.39 -41.03
N LEU A 7 9.14 40.81 -40.15
CA LEU A 7 9.08 41.78 -39.02
C LEU A 7 7.79 41.56 -38.16
N ALA A 8 7.93 41.82 -36.85
CA ALA A 8 7.17 42.70 -35.94
C ALA A 8 5.64 42.57 -35.60
N SER A 9 5.39 42.80 -34.29
CA SER A 9 4.31 43.59 -33.66
C SER A 9 2.91 42.93 -33.58
N THR A 10 2.12 42.92 -32.49
CA THR A 10 1.92 43.89 -31.39
C THR A 10 1.04 43.24 -30.30
N CYS A 11 1.23 43.59 -29.02
CA CYS A 11 0.23 43.43 -27.95
C CYS A 11 -0.80 44.58 -27.99
N PRO A 12 -1.97 44.40 -27.34
CA PRO A 12 -2.28 45.27 -26.20
C PRO A 12 -2.93 44.54 -25.00
N GLY A 13 -2.80 45.14 -23.82
CA GLY A 13 -3.28 44.64 -22.53
C GLY A 13 -4.74 45.03 -22.16
N PRO A 14 -5.01 45.43 -20.90
CA PRO A 14 -5.87 44.68 -19.98
C PRO A 14 -7.25 45.31 -19.72
N GLY A 15 -8.20 44.49 -19.26
CA GLY A 15 -9.56 44.90 -18.89
C GLY A 15 -9.88 44.63 -17.41
N THR A 16 -10.29 45.70 -16.74
CA THR A 16 -10.72 45.87 -15.34
C THR A 16 -12.13 45.32 -15.05
N GLY A 17 -12.44 45.02 -13.78
CA GLY A 17 -13.84 44.88 -13.32
C GLY A 17 -14.04 44.29 -11.94
N SER A 18 -14.16 45.16 -10.94
CA SER A 18 -14.62 44.93 -9.56
C SER A 18 -16.15 44.84 -9.46
N GLU A 19 -16.69 44.14 -8.44
CA GLU A 19 -17.93 44.45 -7.69
C GLU A 19 -18.15 43.34 -6.63
N THR A 20 -17.89 43.57 -5.34
CA THR A 20 -18.81 44.00 -4.28
C THR A 20 -20.13 43.23 -4.17
N SER A 21 -20.37 42.52 -3.05
CA SER A 21 -21.30 43.03 -2.03
C SER A 21 -21.36 42.11 -0.80
N SER A 22 -21.26 42.77 0.34
CA SER A 22 -21.48 42.28 1.69
C SER A 22 -22.96 42.33 2.04
N THR A 23 -23.48 41.31 2.73
CA THR A 23 -24.63 41.50 3.63
C THR A 23 -24.43 40.70 4.90
N ARG A 24 -24.09 41.41 5.98
CA ARG A 24 -24.25 40.95 7.37
C ARG A 24 -25.73 41.07 7.70
N CYS A 25 -26.28 40.08 8.39
CA CYS A 25 -27.55 40.24 9.10
C CYS A 25 -27.35 39.95 10.59
N SER A 26 -27.99 40.79 11.40
CA SER A 26 -27.76 41.06 12.81
C SER A 26 -28.58 40.21 13.77
N PHE A 27 -28.07 40.13 15.00
CA PHE A 27 -28.70 39.67 16.25
C PHE A 27 -30.16 40.12 16.49
N PRO A 28 -30.88 39.41 17.38
CA PRO A 28 -31.13 40.02 18.69
C PRO A 28 -30.86 39.10 19.90
N ARG A 29 -30.41 39.73 20.99
CA ARG A 29 -30.31 39.18 22.36
C ARG A 29 -31.66 39.27 23.08
N LYS A 30 -31.89 38.35 24.03
CA LYS A 30 -32.74 38.41 25.25
C LYS A 30 -32.87 36.95 25.74
N THR A 31 -32.79 36.52 27.00
CA THR A 31 -32.96 37.14 28.32
C THR A 31 -32.33 36.21 29.38
N THR A 32 -31.77 36.80 30.43
CA THR A 32 -31.31 36.15 31.66
C THR A 32 -32.47 35.63 32.52
N ALA A 33 -32.38 34.40 33.02
CA ALA A 33 -33.11 33.98 34.22
C ALA A 33 -32.20 33.07 35.07
N ARG A 34 -31.78 33.62 36.22
CA ARG A 34 -31.16 32.88 37.32
C ARG A 34 -32.26 32.18 38.10
N ILE A 35 -32.11 30.89 38.34
CA ILE A 35 -32.93 30.14 39.30
C ILE A 35 -31.98 29.65 40.39
N THR A 36 -32.17 30.17 41.59
CA THR A 36 -31.63 29.63 42.84
C THR A 36 -32.71 28.80 43.52
N PRO A 37 -32.36 27.65 44.09
CA PRO A 37 -33.05 27.15 45.28
C PRO A 37 -32.08 27.05 46.46
N THR A 38 -32.49 27.67 47.57
CA THR A 38 -31.99 27.47 48.95
C THR A 38 -32.65 26.23 49.58
N PRO A 39 -32.12 25.77 50.74
CA PRO A 39 -32.02 24.34 51.05
C PRO A 39 -33.15 23.85 51.94
N GLU A 40 -33.54 22.59 51.79
CA GLU A 40 -34.17 21.85 52.88
C GLU A 40 -33.51 20.48 53.03
N SER A 41 -33.13 20.26 54.29
CA SER A 41 -32.49 19.12 54.90
C SER A 41 -33.35 17.87 54.86
N PHE A 42 -32.75 16.72 54.57
CA PHE A 42 -33.11 15.46 55.22
C PHE A 42 -31.85 14.63 55.41
N ALA A 43 -31.42 14.51 56.67
CA ALA A 43 -30.41 13.56 57.10
C ALA A 43 -31.12 12.27 57.52
N ILE A 44 -30.86 11.17 56.82
CA ILE A 44 -30.92 9.79 57.31
C ILE A 44 -30.10 8.94 56.34
N GLY A 45 -29.16 8.15 56.86
CA GLY A 45 -28.37 7.25 56.04
C GLY A 45 -27.10 6.80 56.74
N GLU A 46 -27.26 5.79 57.58
CA GLU A 46 -26.22 5.07 58.29
C GLU A 46 -25.02 4.70 57.41
N THR A 47 -23.85 4.70 58.04
CA THR A 47 -22.55 4.36 57.49
C THR A 47 -22.58 2.98 56.82
N ILE A 48 -22.54 2.94 55.49
CA ILE A 48 -22.29 1.69 54.75
C ILE A 48 -20.84 1.26 55.03
N PRO A 49 -20.60 0.05 55.58
CA PRO A 49 -19.25 -0.45 55.75
C PRO A 49 -18.59 -0.66 54.38
N ARG A 50 -17.42 -0.05 54.18
CA ARG A 50 -16.53 -0.32 53.04
C ARG A 50 -16.14 -1.79 53.05
N ARG A 51 -16.77 -2.61 52.21
CA ARG A 51 -16.25 -3.88 51.68
C ARG A 51 -17.27 -4.51 50.75
N LEU A 52 -17.17 -4.23 49.46
CA LEU A 52 -17.26 -5.21 48.36
C LEU A 52 -16.94 -4.51 47.01
N GLU A 53 -15.78 -3.84 46.91
CA GLU A 53 -15.23 -3.41 45.62
C GLU A 53 -14.19 -4.41 45.10
N ASP A 54 -14.18 -5.63 45.63
CA ASP A 54 -13.34 -6.70 45.11
C ASP A 54 -13.93 -7.25 43.81
N ARG A 55 -13.30 -6.80 42.72
CA ARG A 55 -13.00 -7.60 41.51
C ARG A 55 -14.12 -7.76 40.49
N LEU A 56 -14.52 -6.65 39.87
CA LEU A 56 -14.67 -6.70 38.41
C LEU A 56 -13.26 -6.67 37.81
N PRO A 57 -12.80 -7.69 37.06
CA PRO A 57 -11.49 -7.62 36.43
C PRO A 57 -11.48 -6.36 35.56
N ALA A 58 -10.44 -5.54 35.73
CA ALA A 58 -10.15 -4.46 34.80
C ALA A 58 -10.24 -5.06 33.40
N ARG A 59 -11.12 -4.50 32.57
CA ARG A 59 -11.31 -4.95 31.19
C ARG A 59 -9.93 -4.88 30.55
N GLU A 60 -9.23 -6.01 30.41
CA GLU A 60 -7.94 -6.06 29.74
C GLU A 60 -8.17 -5.45 28.38
N THR A 61 -7.65 -4.24 28.18
CA THR A 61 -7.64 -3.61 26.87
C THR A 61 -6.71 -4.47 26.04
N ARG A 62 -7.28 -5.44 25.32
CA ARG A 62 -6.53 -6.29 24.40
C ARG A 62 -5.91 -5.36 23.37
N THR A 63 -4.62 -5.07 23.52
CA THR A 63 -3.89 -4.24 22.59
C THR A 63 -3.86 -4.98 21.26
N VAL A 64 -4.33 -4.33 20.20
CA VAL A 64 -4.30 -4.92 18.87
C VAL A 64 -2.82 -5.02 18.45
N PRO A 65 -2.29 -6.22 18.15
CA PRO A 65 -0.88 -6.35 17.81
C PRO A 65 -0.61 -5.69 16.45
N ARG A 66 0.54 -5.04 16.35
CA ARG A 66 0.97 -4.36 15.12
C ARG A 66 1.67 -5.31 14.16
N LEU A 67 1.41 -5.12 12.87
CA LEU A 67 2.16 -5.72 11.77
C LEU A 67 2.70 -4.61 10.87
N LEU A 68 4.02 -4.49 10.80
CA LEU A 68 4.69 -3.55 9.91
C LEU A 68 4.69 -4.07 8.47
N LEU A 69 4.16 -3.28 7.54
CA LEU A 69 4.25 -3.51 6.10
C LEU A 69 5.55 -2.86 5.59
N ALA A 70 6.60 -3.65 5.35
CA ALA A 70 7.94 -3.18 5.01
C ALA A 70 8.07 -2.64 3.56
N THR A 71 7.23 -1.67 3.20
CA THR A 71 7.19 -1.01 1.90
C THR A 71 6.61 0.39 2.03
N ASN A 72 7.17 1.34 1.28
CA ASN A 72 6.59 2.68 1.10
C ASN A 72 5.96 2.86 -0.30
N ASN A 73 5.96 1.82 -1.15
CA ASN A 73 5.30 1.89 -2.45
C ASN A 73 3.77 1.98 -2.25
N PRO A 74 3.10 3.05 -2.71
CA PRO A 74 1.69 3.28 -2.42
C PRO A 74 0.77 2.22 -3.06
N GLY A 75 1.11 1.73 -4.26
CA GLY A 75 0.37 0.65 -4.91
C GLY A 75 0.45 -0.65 -4.13
N LYS A 76 1.64 -1.02 -3.64
CA LYS A 76 1.80 -2.17 -2.73
C LYS A 76 1.01 -1.96 -1.44
N VAL A 77 1.18 -0.81 -0.77
CA VAL A 77 0.49 -0.53 0.50
C VAL A 77 -1.03 -0.67 0.36
N ALA A 78 -1.62 -0.16 -0.72
CA ALA A 78 -3.05 -0.29 -0.99
C ALA A 78 -3.50 -1.76 -1.12
N GLU A 79 -2.74 -2.58 -1.85
CA GLU A 79 -3.02 -4.02 -2.00
C GLU A 79 -2.84 -4.78 -0.67
N LEU A 80 -1.72 -4.54 0.03
CA LEU A 80 -1.44 -5.20 1.32
C LEU A 80 -2.51 -4.87 2.35
N ARG A 81 -2.92 -3.60 2.48
CA ARG A 81 -3.99 -3.20 3.40
C ARG A 81 -5.30 -3.91 3.08
N ARG A 82 -5.69 -4.00 1.81
CA ARG A 82 -6.92 -4.68 1.39
C ARG A 82 -6.90 -6.18 1.70
N LEU A 83 -5.80 -6.86 1.36
CA LEU A 83 -5.66 -8.31 1.50
C LEU A 83 -5.47 -8.76 2.97
N LEU A 84 -4.90 -7.90 3.81
CA LEU A 84 -4.61 -8.20 5.22
C LEU A 84 -5.62 -7.59 6.20
N ALA A 85 -6.64 -6.87 5.71
CA ALA A 85 -7.61 -6.15 6.54
C ALA A 85 -8.31 -7.03 7.59
N THR A 86 -8.54 -8.31 7.26
CA THR A 86 -9.27 -9.25 8.13
C THR A 86 -8.36 -10.08 9.04
N THR A 87 -7.06 -9.76 9.11
CA THR A 87 -6.11 -10.52 9.91
C THR A 87 -6.21 -10.24 11.41
N GLY A 88 -6.80 -9.12 11.81
CA GLY A 88 -6.86 -8.69 13.21
C GLY A 88 -5.59 -7.97 13.71
N TYR A 89 -4.61 -7.74 12.85
CA TYR A 89 -3.45 -6.89 13.15
C TYR A 89 -3.72 -5.43 12.80
N GLU A 90 -3.12 -4.53 13.57
CA GLU A 90 -2.99 -3.13 13.19
C GLU A 90 -1.88 -3.01 12.13
N LEU A 91 -2.26 -2.66 10.90
CA LEU A 91 -1.33 -2.54 9.78
C LEU A 91 -0.68 -1.16 9.77
N VAL A 92 0.64 -1.12 9.99
CA VAL A 92 1.44 0.10 10.03
C VAL A 92 2.52 0.08 8.96
N THR A 93 2.96 1.24 8.49
CA THR A 93 4.05 1.41 7.51
C THR A 93 5.27 2.06 8.15
N PRO A 94 6.47 1.97 7.55
CA PRO A 94 7.66 2.63 8.07
C PRO A 94 7.46 4.13 8.22
N ALA A 95 6.82 4.77 7.23
CA ALA A 95 6.50 6.20 7.28
C ALA A 95 5.59 6.56 8.48
N GLU A 96 4.56 5.76 8.77
CA GLU A 96 3.66 5.97 9.92
C GLU A 96 4.36 5.80 11.27
N LEU A 97 5.42 4.99 11.33
CA LEU A 97 6.24 4.82 12.53
C LEU A 97 7.44 5.78 12.60
N GLY A 98 7.65 6.63 11.58
CA GLY A 98 8.83 7.49 11.48
C GLY A 98 10.14 6.71 11.30
N ILE A 99 10.09 5.49 10.76
CA ILE A 99 11.23 4.62 10.56
C ILE A 99 11.74 4.77 9.12
N ALA A 100 13.03 5.09 8.99
CA ALA A 100 13.75 4.96 7.73
C ALA A 100 14.29 3.54 7.60
N LEU A 101 13.83 2.79 6.59
CA LEU A 101 14.38 1.51 6.22
C LEU A 101 15.34 1.70 5.05
N ASP A 102 16.64 1.71 5.35
CA ASP A 102 17.69 1.65 4.34
C ASP A 102 18.20 0.21 4.27
N VAL A 103 17.58 -0.58 3.40
CA VAL A 103 17.94 -1.98 3.18
C VAL A 103 18.44 -2.11 1.76
N GLU A 104 19.73 -2.42 1.61
CA GLU A 104 20.31 -2.74 0.33
C GLU A 104 19.74 -4.07 -0.19
N GLU A 105 18.98 -4.01 -1.28
CA GLU A 105 18.48 -5.20 -1.99
C GLU A 105 19.59 -5.73 -2.90
N SER A 106 20.58 -6.39 -2.30
CA SER A 106 21.72 -7.02 -2.99
C SER A 106 21.53 -8.52 -3.25
N GLY A 107 20.37 -9.07 -2.86
CA GLY A 107 20.04 -10.47 -3.08
C GLY A 107 19.86 -10.81 -4.56
N VAL A 108 20.21 -12.04 -4.92
CA VAL A 108 20.07 -12.57 -6.28
C VAL A 108 18.72 -13.24 -6.50
N THR A 109 17.94 -13.44 -5.44
CA THR A 109 16.58 -13.99 -5.45
C THR A 109 15.57 -13.10 -4.72
N TYR A 110 14.29 -13.23 -5.08
CA TYR A 110 13.21 -12.53 -4.37
C TYR A 110 13.14 -12.91 -2.89
N ALA A 111 13.39 -14.17 -2.55
CA ALA A 111 13.34 -14.66 -1.17
C ALA A 111 14.42 -14.00 -0.30
N GLU A 112 15.64 -13.84 -0.81
CA GLU A 112 16.72 -13.15 -0.10
C GLU A 112 16.39 -11.69 0.13
N ASN A 113 15.90 -10.98 -0.90
CA ASN A 113 15.50 -9.57 -0.79
C ASN A 113 14.33 -9.37 0.18
N ALA A 114 13.30 -10.21 0.08
CA ALA A 114 12.15 -10.16 0.98
C ALA A 114 12.57 -10.45 2.42
N ALA A 115 13.42 -11.47 2.64
CA ALA A 115 13.91 -11.80 3.97
C ALA A 115 14.77 -10.68 4.57
N ALA A 116 15.71 -10.12 3.81
CA ALA A 116 16.54 -9.00 4.27
C ALA A 116 15.67 -7.80 4.71
N LYS A 117 14.69 -7.42 3.87
CA LYS A 117 13.71 -6.37 4.18
C LYS A 117 12.90 -6.68 5.44
N ALA A 118 12.32 -7.87 5.54
CA ALA A 118 11.49 -8.26 6.68
C ALA A 118 12.28 -8.23 8.00
N ARG A 119 13.51 -8.77 7.99
CA ARG A 119 14.38 -8.80 9.18
C ARG A 119 14.74 -7.41 9.66
N ALA A 120 15.20 -6.54 8.77
CA ALA A 120 15.56 -5.17 9.10
C ALA A 120 14.35 -4.39 9.63
N ALA A 121 13.21 -4.53 8.95
CA ALA A 121 11.95 -3.88 9.31
C ALA A 121 11.44 -4.33 10.69
N ALA A 122 11.46 -5.63 10.98
CA ALA A 122 11.00 -6.16 12.27
C ALA A 122 11.87 -5.69 13.43
N ARG A 123 13.20 -5.70 13.26
CA ARG A 123 14.13 -5.18 14.26
C ARG A 123 13.91 -3.69 14.53
N ALA A 124 13.74 -2.90 13.48
CA ALA A 124 13.57 -1.45 13.59
C ALA A 124 12.24 -1.08 14.28
N ALA A 125 11.15 -1.80 14.00
CA ALA A 125 9.83 -1.49 14.56
C ALA A 125 9.54 -2.16 15.90
N GLY A 126 10.29 -3.20 16.29
CA GLY A 126 10.04 -3.96 17.50
C GLY A 126 8.71 -4.75 17.47
N CYS A 127 8.17 -5.02 16.29
CA CYS A 127 6.96 -5.81 16.07
C CYS A 127 7.15 -6.79 14.90
N LEU A 128 6.14 -7.59 14.58
CA LEU A 128 6.17 -8.41 13.37
C LEU A 128 6.30 -7.50 12.15
N ALA A 129 7.12 -7.89 11.17
CA ALA A 129 7.17 -7.22 9.89
C ALA A 129 6.93 -8.20 8.74
N LEU A 130 6.16 -7.75 7.76
CA LEU A 130 5.91 -8.42 6.50
C LEU A 130 6.58 -7.64 5.38
N ALA A 131 7.47 -8.28 4.62
CA ALA A 131 8.07 -7.71 3.42
C ALA A 131 7.65 -8.50 2.17
N ASP A 132 7.54 -7.79 1.06
CA ASP A 132 7.22 -8.31 -0.27
C ASP A 132 8.35 -7.96 -1.25
N ASP A 133 8.90 -8.98 -1.90
CA ASP A 133 9.74 -8.79 -3.09
C ASP A 133 9.11 -9.48 -4.29
N SER A 134 8.98 -8.72 -5.38
CA SER A 134 8.13 -9.11 -6.50
C SER A 134 8.67 -8.59 -7.82
N GLY A 135 8.54 -9.37 -8.88
CA GLY A 135 9.00 -8.99 -10.21
C GLY A 135 8.28 -9.73 -11.32
N ILE A 136 8.52 -9.26 -12.54
CA ILE A 136 8.06 -9.88 -13.78
C ILE A 136 9.23 -10.56 -14.48
N GLU A 137 8.97 -11.73 -15.03
CA GLU A 137 9.96 -12.53 -15.74
C GLU A 137 9.42 -12.90 -17.10
N VAL A 138 10.22 -12.64 -18.14
CA VAL A 138 9.83 -12.88 -19.52
C VAL A 138 10.73 -13.94 -20.12
N ASP A 139 10.12 -15.02 -20.62
CA ASP A 139 10.86 -16.20 -21.07
C ASP A 139 11.76 -15.90 -22.27
N ALA A 140 11.27 -15.07 -23.20
CA ALA A 140 12.05 -14.60 -24.35
C ALA A 140 13.30 -13.79 -23.97
N LEU A 141 13.33 -13.21 -22.76
CA LEU A 141 14.45 -12.41 -22.26
C LEU A 141 15.30 -13.17 -21.22
N GLY A 142 15.15 -14.50 -21.15
CA GLY A 142 15.87 -15.33 -20.18
C GLY A 142 15.46 -15.05 -18.73
N GLY A 143 14.20 -14.68 -18.50
CA GLY A 143 13.67 -14.36 -17.17
C GLY A 143 13.88 -12.91 -16.72
N ARG A 144 14.55 -12.06 -17.51
CA ARG A 144 14.60 -10.62 -17.24
C ARG A 144 13.21 -9.98 -17.43
N PRO A 145 12.89 -8.88 -16.73
CA PRO A 145 13.66 -8.14 -15.70
C PRO A 145 14.00 -8.89 -14.40
N GLY A 146 13.15 -9.82 -13.96
CA GLY A 146 13.36 -10.60 -12.74
C GLY A 146 13.40 -9.74 -11.47
N VAL A 147 14.34 -10.05 -10.57
CA VAL A 147 14.59 -9.29 -9.32
C VAL A 147 14.85 -7.80 -9.56
N HIS A 148 15.27 -7.41 -10.77
CA HIS A 148 15.52 -6.01 -11.13
C HIS A 148 14.30 -5.29 -11.70
N SER A 149 13.10 -5.86 -11.60
CA SER A 149 11.85 -5.29 -12.17
C SER A 149 11.61 -3.84 -11.80
N ALA A 150 11.81 -3.45 -10.53
CA ALA A 150 11.61 -2.06 -10.09
C ALA A 150 12.67 -1.09 -10.65
N ARG A 151 13.82 -1.60 -11.12
CA ARG A 151 14.99 -0.82 -11.57
C ARG A 151 15.34 -1.11 -13.03
N TYR A 152 14.40 -1.71 -13.78
CA TYR A 152 14.67 -2.12 -15.15
C TYR A 152 14.99 -0.92 -16.02
N GLY A 153 16.08 -0.98 -16.79
CA GLY A 153 16.55 0.16 -17.57
C GLY A 153 17.35 1.21 -16.79
N GLY A 154 17.67 0.96 -15.52
CA GLY A 154 18.51 1.82 -14.70
C GLY A 154 17.74 2.70 -13.71
N ALA A 155 18.49 3.54 -12.98
CA ALA A 155 17.91 4.45 -12.00
C ALA A 155 17.08 5.56 -12.68
N GLY A 156 15.90 5.85 -12.11
CA GLY A 156 15.10 7.02 -12.50
C GLY A 156 14.01 6.78 -13.55
N LEU A 157 13.86 5.57 -14.10
CA LEU A 157 12.72 5.29 -14.95
C LEU A 157 11.43 5.19 -14.13
N ASP A 158 10.34 5.76 -14.65
CA ASP A 158 9.00 5.55 -14.14
C ASP A 158 8.39 4.24 -14.68
N ASP A 159 7.18 3.90 -14.24
CA ASP A 159 6.51 2.67 -14.66
C ASP A 159 6.28 2.63 -16.18
N ARG A 160 5.92 3.79 -16.77
CA ARG A 160 5.68 3.90 -18.21
C ARG A 160 6.94 3.65 -19.02
N ALA A 161 8.06 4.27 -18.65
CA ALA A 161 9.33 4.09 -19.33
C ALA A 161 9.87 2.66 -19.19
N ARG A 162 9.65 2.01 -18.04
CA ARG A 162 9.96 0.58 -17.83
C ARG A 162 9.14 -0.33 -18.75
N VAL A 163 7.84 -0.06 -18.89
CA VAL A 163 6.94 -0.77 -19.80
C VAL A 163 7.38 -0.59 -21.25
N GLU A 164 7.65 0.65 -21.67
CA GLU A 164 8.12 0.96 -23.02
C GLU A 164 9.43 0.26 -23.35
N LEU A 165 10.39 0.23 -22.41
CA LEU A 165 11.63 -0.51 -22.57
C LEU A 165 11.38 -2.01 -22.77
N LEU A 166 10.55 -2.61 -21.93
CA LEU A 166 10.24 -4.04 -22.02
C LEU A 166 9.56 -4.40 -23.35
N LEU A 167 8.63 -3.54 -23.82
CA LEU A 167 7.98 -3.72 -25.11
C LEU A 167 8.97 -3.62 -26.28
N ARG A 168 9.90 -2.65 -26.25
CA ARG A 168 10.97 -2.51 -27.26
C ARG A 168 11.88 -3.73 -27.31
N GLU A 169 12.31 -4.26 -26.16
CA GLU A 169 13.16 -5.47 -26.15
C GLU A 169 12.44 -6.72 -26.68
N LEU A 170 11.11 -6.71 -26.67
CA LEU A 170 10.29 -7.78 -27.21
C LEU A 170 9.82 -7.49 -28.65
N GLU A 171 10.32 -6.44 -29.30
CA GLU A 171 10.06 -6.18 -30.70
C GLU A 171 10.57 -7.36 -31.55
N GLY A 172 9.76 -7.82 -32.51
CA GLY A 172 10.06 -9.02 -33.31
C GLY A 172 9.79 -10.36 -32.63
N VAL A 173 9.53 -10.42 -31.31
CA VAL A 173 9.16 -11.68 -30.64
C VAL A 173 7.73 -12.10 -31.03
N PRO A 174 7.52 -13.31 -31.62
CA PRO A 174 6.20 -13.79 -32.01
C PRO A 174 5.27 -13.96 -30.80
N ASN A 175 3.96 -13.78 -30.98
CA ASN A 175 2.98 -13.83 -29.87
C ASN A 175 3.09 -15.11 -29.02
N GLY A 176 3.29 -16.27 -29.65
CA GLY A 176 3.44 -17.56 -28.96
C GLY A 176 4.72 -17.71 -28.12
N ARG A 177 5.65 -16.74 -28.18
CA ARG A 177 6.92 -16.74 -27.43
C ARG A 177 7.03 -15.60 -26.43
N ARG A 178 5.94 -14.86 -26.16
CA ARG A 178 5.91 -13.74 -25.21
C ARG A 178 5.43 -14.17 -23.82
N THR A 179 5.62 -15.44 -23.45
CA THR A 179 5.21 -15.95 -22.14
C THR A 179 5.99 -15.24 -21.03
N ALA A 180 5.28 -14.95 -19.95
CA ALA A 180 5.81 -14.25 -18.80
C ALA A 180 5.07 -14.67 -17.53
N ARG A 181 5.69 -14.39 -16.39
CA ARG A 181 5.07 -14.62 -15.09
C ARG A 181 5.43 -13.49 -14.14
N PHE A 182 4.48 -13.11 -13.31
CA PHE A 182 4.81 -12.36 -12.11
C PHE A 182 5.09 -13.33 -10.96
N ARG A 183 6.11 -13.02 -10.15
CA ARG A 183 6.43 -13.71 -8.90
C ARG A 183 6.40 -12.74 -7.74
N ALA A 184 5.86 -13.19 -6.60
CA ALA A 184 5.96 -12.50 -5.32
C ALA A 184 6.44 -13.49 -4.26
N VAL A 185 7.38 -13.03 -3.44
CA VAL A 185 7.79 -13.70 -2.20
C VAL A 185 7.48 -12.76 -1.04
N VAL A 186 6.67 -13.26 -0.12
CA VAL A 186 6.26 -12.57 1.10
C VAL A 186 6.92 -13.25 2.30
N VAL A 187 7.67 -12.48 3.08
CA VAL A 187 8.35 -12.99 4.28
C VAL A 187 7.81 -12.27 5.51
N ILE A 188 7.51 -13.03 6.55
CA ILE A 188 7.15 -12.51 7.87
C ILE A 188 8.29 -12.79 8.85
N ALA A 189 8.78 -11.75 9.52
CA ALA A 189 9.84 -11.83 10.51
C ALA A 189 9.37 -11.35 11.89
N ALA A 190 9.96 -11.92 12.94
CA ALA A 190 9.77 -11.52 14.33
C ALA A 190 10.67 -10.35 14.73
N PRO A 191 10.40 -9.66 15.86
CA PRO A 191 11.20 -8.51 16.32
C PRO A 191 12.68 -8.81 16.52
N ASP A 192 13.03 -10.07 16.83
CA ASP A 192 14.41 -10.54 16.95
C ASP A 192 15.09 -10.79 15.59
N GLY A 193 14.39 -10.51 14.49
CA GLY A 193 14.81 -10.72 13.11
C GLY A 193 14.84 -12.18 12.67
N SER A 194 14.25 -13.11 13.41
CA SER A 194 14.02 -14.47 12.93
C SER A 194 12.93 -14.48 11.86
N VAL A 195 13.14 -15.25 10.78
CA VAL A 195 12.10 -15.46 9.76
C VAL A 195 11.13 -16.51 10.28
N LEU A 196 9.85 -16.16 10.37
CA LEU A 196 8.81 -17.05 10.88
C LEU A 196 8.16 -17.86 9.77
N GLN A 197 7.92 -17.24 8.61
CA GLN A 197 7.30 -17.90 7.47
C GLN A 197 7.60 -17.18 6.16
N THR A 198 7.64 -17.94 5.07
CA THR A 198 7.78 -17.44 3.69
C THR A 198 6.63 -17.98 2.84
N PHE A 199 6.05 -17.11 2.02
CA PHE A 199 4.95 -17.45 1.11
C PHE A 199 5.30 -17.00 -0.29
N GLU A 200 4.89 -17.78 -1.28
CA GLU A 200 5.15 -17.48 -2.68
C GLU A 200 3.84 -17.47 -3.46
N GLY A 201 3.81 -16.67 -4.53
CA GLY A 201 2.71 -16.65 -5.46
C GLY A 201 3.20 -16.37 -6.87
N VAL A 202 2.50 -16.95 -7.84
CA VAL A 202 2.85 -16.85 -9.27
C VAL A 202 1.60 -16.58 -10.08
N ALA A 203 1.65 -15.57 -10.93
CA ALA A 203 0.64 -15.34 -11.96
C ALA A 203 1.28 -15.58 -13.32
N GLU A 204 0.79 -16.60 -14.03
CA GLU A 204 1.22 -16.95 -15.38
C GLU A 204 0.46 -16.12 -16.43
N GLY A 205 1.13 -15.77 -17.51
CA GLY A 205 0.56 -14.91 -18.54
C GLY A 205 1.46 -14.70 -19.76
N SER A 206 1.23 -13.59 -20.45
CA SER A 206 2.04 -13.18 -21.59
C SER A 206 2.12 -11.66 -21.70
N ILE A 207 3.11 -11.16 -22.44
CA ILE A 207 3.29 -9.73 -22.66
C ILE A 207 2.51 -9.29 -23.91
N ALA A 208 1.63 -8.30 -23.73
CA ALA A 208 0.91 -7.64 -24.81
C ALA A 208 1.87 -6.91 -25.79
N ARG A 209 1.31 -6.43 -26.91
CA ARG A 209 2.05 -5.55 -27.83
C ARG A 209 1.98 -4.09 -27.43
N GLU A 210 0.88 -3.71 -26.80
CA GLU A 210 0.57 -2.33 -26.41
C GLU A 210 -0.08 -2.34 -25.03
N PRO A 211 0.11 -1.28 -24.22
CA PRO A 211 -0.54 -1.13 -22.93
C PRO A 211 -2.07 -1.08 -23.07
N ARG A 212 -2.79 -1.74 -22.16
CA ARG A 212 -4.25 -1.63 -22.00
C ARG A 212 -4.61 -1.50 -20.53
N GLY A 213 -5.74 -0.86 -20.25
CA GLY A 213 -6.20 -0.61 -18.88
C GLY A 213 -5.47 0.52 -18.18
N THR A 214 -6.03 0.95 -17.05
CA THR A 214 -5.54 2.09 -16.26
C THR A 214 -5.39 1.77 -14.78
N GLY A 215 -5.81 0.57 -14.35
CA GLY A 215 -5.66 0.10 -13.00
C GLY A 215 -4.25 -0.42 -12.69
N GLY A 216 -4.00 -0.70 -11.41
CA GLY A 216 -2.76 -1.32 -10.98
C GLY A 216 -1.54 -0.40 -11.07
N PHE A 217 -0.35 -0.99 -11.24
CA PHE A 217 0.94 -0.29 -11.29
C PHE A 217 2.01 -1.12 -12.01
N GLY A 218 3.17 -0.53 -12.29
CA GLY A 218 4.30 -1.23 -12.91
C GLY A 218 3.96 -1.79 -14.29
N TYR A 219 4.14 -3.10 -14.46
CA TYR A 219 3.95 -3.80 -15.74
C TYR A 219 2.53 -4.29 -15.98
N ASP A 220 1.59 -3.97 -15.09
CA ASP A 220 0.19 -4.40 -15.19
C ASP A 220 -0.47 -4.10 -16.55
N PRO A 221 -0.23 -2.94 -17.19
CA PRO A 221 -0.85 -2.61 -18.48
C PRO A 221 -0.45 -3.50 -19.65
N ILE A 222 0.65 -4.25 -19.54
CA ILE A 222 1.13 -5.12 -20.61
C ILE A 222 1.13 -6.60 -20.24
N PHE A 223 0.79 -6.96 -19.01
CA PHE A 223 0.74 -8.35 -18.58
C PHE A 223 -0.66 -8.93 -18.77
N VAL A 224 -0.84 -9.74 -19.80
CA VAL A 224 -2.09 -10.47 -20.10
C VAL A 224 -2.17 -11.71 -19.21
N VAL A 225 -3.22 -11.77 -18.38
CA VAL A 225 -3.42 -12.88 -17.44
C VAL A 225 -3.88 -14.13 -18.20
N ARG A 226 -3.21 -15.26 -17.94
CA ARG A 226 -3.57 -16.54 -18.56
C ARG A 226 -5.04 -16.88 -18.29
N GLY A 227 -5.77 -17.20 -19.36
CA GLY A 227 -7.17 -17.61 -19.29
C GLY A 227 -8.20 -16.48 -19.22
N LEU A 228 -7.79 -15.21 -19.04
CA LEU A 228 -8.72 -14.08 -18.96
C LEU A 228 -8.74 -13.20 -20.22
N GLY A 229 -7.67 -13.21 -21.01
CA GLY A 229 -7.53 -12.33 -22.19
C GLY A 229 -7.40 -10.84 -21.87
N LYS A 230 -7.53 -10.46 -20.60
CA LYS A 230 -7.36 -9.11 -20.06
C LYS A 230 -5.93 -8.92 -19.51
N THR A 231 -5.44 -7.69 -19.59
CA THR A 231 -4.25 -7.26 -18.85
C THR A 231 -4.57 -7.09 -17.36
N MET A 232 -3.57 -7.14 -16.48
CA MET A 232 -3.77 -6.89 -15.05
C MET A 232 -4.37 -5.50 -14.78
N ALA A 233 -4.04 -4.50 -15.61
CA ALA A 233 -4.57 -3.14 -15.47
C ALA A 233 -6.02 -2.97 -15.96
N GLU A 234 -6.57 -3.97 -16.64
CA GLU A 234 -8.00 -4.04 -17.04
C GLU A 234 -8.87 -4.72 -15.96
N LEU A 235 -8.26 -5.29 -14.92
CA LEU A 235 -8.96 -5.92 -13.81
C LEU A 235 -9.35 -4.90 -12.75
N THR A 236 -10.48 -5.12 -12.07
CA THR A 236 -10.76 -4.38 -10.83
C THR A 236 -9.76 -4.77 -9.74
N PRO A 237 -9.58 -3.95 -8.68
CA PRO A 237 -8.71 -4.30 -7.56
C PRO A 237 -9.03 -5.66 -6.92
N GLU A 238 -10.30 -6.05 -6.88
CA GLU A 238 -10.78 -7.33 -6.33
C GLU A 238 -10.50 -8.50 -7.27
N GLU A 239 -10.74 -8.33 -8.58
CA GLU A 239 -10.39 -9.33 -9.60
C GLU A 239 -8.88 -9.57 -9.62
N LYS A 240 -8.09 -8.50 -9.57
CA LYS A 240 -6.62 -8.57 -9.51
C LYS A 240 -6.15 -9.29 -8.26
N ASP A 241 -6.74 -8.99 -7.10
CA ASP A 241 -6.41 -9.70 -5.87
C ASP A 241 -6.66 -11.20 -5.98
N ALA A 242 -7.76 -11.61 -6.60
CA ALA A 242 -8.10 -13.01 -6.74
C ALA A 242 -7.03 -13.79 -7.53
N VAL A 243 -6.48 -13.20 -8.59
CA VAL A 243 -5.62 -13.92 -9.57
C VAL A 243 -4.13 -13.59 -9.50
N SER A 244 -3.74 -12.47 -8.90
CA SER A 244 -2.35 -12.01 -8.89
C SER A 244 -1.44 -12.87 -8.01
N HIS A 245 -0.16 -12.92 -8.40
CA HIS A 245 0.94 -13.46 -7.62
C HIS A 245 0.96 -12.95 -6.17
N ARG A 246 0.85 -11.63 -5.97
CA ARG A 246 0.82 -11.02 -4.64
C ARG A 246 -0.45 -11.41 -3.88
N GLY A 247 -1.60 -11.43 -4.55
CA GLY A 247 -2.86 -11.89 -3.97
C GLY A 247 -2.80 -13.34 -3.46
N GLN A 248 -2.19 -14.25 -4.22
CA GLN A 248 -1.96 -15.63 -3.80
C GLN A 248 -1.09 -15.71 -2.54
N ALA A 249 0.08 -15.07 -2.56
CA ALA A 249 1.02 -15.07 -1.44
C ALA A 249 0.40 -14.44 -0.17
N LEU A 250 -0.27 -13.30 -0.31
CA LEU A 250 -0.87 -12.58 0.82
C LEU A 250 -2.11 -13.27 1.38
N ARG A 251 -2.89 -14.01 0.60
CA ARG A 251 -3.98 -14.83 1.16
C ARG A 251 -3.45 -15.94 2.05
N ALA A 252 -2.36 -16.60 1.64
CA ALA A 252 -1.69 -17.60 2.45
C ALA A 252 -1.10 -16.96 3.74
N ALA A 253 -0.44 -15.81 3.60
CA ALA A 253 0.06 -15.04 4.74
C ALA A 253 -1.06 -14.61 5.71
N ALA A 254 -2.20 -14.13 5.19
CA ALA A 254 -3.34 -13.71 5.99
C ALA A 254 -3.94 -14.87 6.79
N ALA A 255 -4.06 -16.06 6.18
CA ALA A 255 -4.53 -17.26 6.86
C ALA A 255 -3.59 -17.66 8.01
N TRP A 256 -2.28 -17.64 7.76
CA TRP A 256 -1.28 -17.93 8.78
C TRP A 256 -1.28 -16.90 9.93
N LEU A 257 -1.41 -15.61 9.62
CA LEU A 257 -1.48 -14.53 10.60
C LEU A 257 -2.71 -14.66 11.52
N ARG A 258 -3.88 -14.99 10.97
CA ARG A 258 -5.10 -15.24 11.77
C ARG A 258 -4.91 -16.41 12.72
N ALA A 259 -4.44 -17.55 12.20
CA ALA A 259 -4.19 -18.73 13.02
C ALA A 259 -3.20 -18.46 14.16
N ARG A 260 -2.25 -17.54 13.97
CA ARG A 260 -1.31 -17.12 15.00
C ARG A 260 -1.95 -16.30 16.13
N LEU A 261 -2.95 -15.47 15.83
CA LEU A 261 -3.69 -14.70 16.86
C LEU A 261 -4.70 -15.55 17.63
N GLU A 262 -5.18 -16.63 17.03
CA GLU A 262 -6.12 -17.55 17.67
C GLU A 262 -5.43 -18.50 18.67
N HIS A 263 -4.14 -18.78 18.48
CA HIS A 263 -3.37 -19.75 19.27
C HIS A 263 -2.17 -19.16 20.03
N GLY A 264 -1.96 -17.85 19.98
CA GLY A 264 -0.87 -17.14 20.66
C GLY A 264 -1.40 -16.21 21.73
#